data_AF-A0A1B3BCV5-F1
#
_entry.id   AF-A0A1B3BCV5-F1
#
_cell.length_a   1.000
_cell.length_b   1.000
_cell.length_c   1.000
_cell.angle_alpha   90.00
_cell.angle_beta   90.00
_cell.angle_gamma   90.00
#
_symmetry.space_group_name_H-M   'P 1'
#
loop_
_entity.id
_entity.type
_entity.pdbx_description
1 polymer ?
#
loop_
_entity_poly.entity_id
_entity_poly.type
_entity_poly.pdbx_seq_one_letter_code
_entity_poly.pdbx_strand_id
1 'polypeptide(L)'
;MQDLLERVLGEQNKDVIKHIGAEYNLEQDESDKVFRYFLPLLIHGLRHNCQLQDEFEAVMRALLDDGNEQYIERPAEITEEKAIDNGNSILGHIIKTKDKSREVARYVTNKTGFDLGVMKQMLPVTANLLMGTLSKDIQEHDDKRRFLRNVLDLDNDNVALDDASGMIVKIF
;
A
#
# COMPACT_ATOMS: atom_id res chain seq x y z
N MET A 1 12.04 0.27 15.34
CA MET A 1 12.03 0.21 13.86
C MET A 1 10.89 1.09 13.39
N GLN A 2 11.07 1.93 12.36
CA GLN A 2 9.96 2.76 11.87
C GLN A 2 8.88 1.86 11.27
N ASP A 3 7.63 2.05 11.70
CA ASP A 3 6.47 1.32 11.20
C ASP A 3 6.30 1.55 9.69
N LEU A 4 5.83 0.54 8.95
CA LEU A 4 5.70 0.61 7.50
C LEU A 4 4.73 1.71 7.06
N LEU A 5 3.67 1.95 7.84
CA LEU A 5 2.77 3.07 7.60
C LEU A 5 3.54 4.40 7.59
N GLU A 6 4.36 4.62 8.61
CA GLU A 6 5.13 5.85 8.78
C GLU A 6 6.26 6.00 7.75
N ARG A 7 6.75 4.89 7.17
CA ARG A 7 7.68 4.94 6.03
C ARG A 7 6.97 5.43 4.78
N VAL A 8 5.80 4.86 4.47
CA VAL A 8 5.02 5.26 3.31
C VAL A 8 4.53 6.70 3.44
N LEU A 9 4.11 7.14 4.62
CA LEU A 9 3.70 8.52 4.89
C LEU A 9 4.87 9.49 5.15
N GLY A 10 6.11 8.99 5.14
CA GLY A 10 7.30 9.75 5.48
C GLY A 10 7.74 10.74 4.39
N GLU A 11 8.74 11.57 4.73
CA GLU A 11 9.22 12.65 3.85
C GLU A 11 9.70 12.16 2.47
N GLN A 12 10.19 10.92 2.35
CA GLN A 12 10.59 10.31 1.07
C GLN A 12 9.45 10.30 0.03
N ASN A 13 8.21 10.14 0.49
CA ASN A 13 7.03 9.93 -0.36
C ASN A 13 6.09 11.14 -0.38
N LYS A 14 6.43 12.22 0.34
CA LYS A 14 5.57 13.39 0.54
C LYS A 14 5.18 14.07 -0.77
N ASP A 15 6.12 14.19 -1.71
CA ASP A 15 5.85 14.77 -3.03
C ASP A 15 4.95 13.87 -3.88
N VAL A 16 5.10 12.55 -3.76
CA VAL A 16 4.23 11.55 -4.42
C VAL A 16 2.81 11.63 -3.85
N ILE A 17 2.65 11.64 -2.53
CA ILE A 17 1.37 11.76 -1.83
C ILE A 17 0.65 13.06 -2.20
N LYS A 18 1.40 14.16 -2.26
CA LYS A 18 0.87 15.47 -2.67
C LYS A 18 0.42 15.45 -4.13
N HIS A 19 1.20 14.83 -5.01
CA HIS A 19 0.85 14.68 -6.42
C HIS A 19 -0.43 13.85 -6.60
N ILE A 20 -0.51 12.67 -5.95
CA ILE A 20 -1.72 11.84 -5.98
C ILE A 20 -2.94 12.63 -5.50
N GLY A 21 -2.82 13.34 -4.37
CA GLY A 21 -3.92 14.15 -3.85
C GLY A 21 -4.44 15.17 -4.87
N ALA A 22 -3.52 15.87 -5.54
CA ALA A 22 -3.87 16.85 -6.57
C ALA A 22 -4.61 16.23 -7.77
N GLU A 23 -4.18 15.06 -8.26
CA GLU A 23 -4.84 14.35 -9.37
C GLU A 23 -6.29 13.96 -9.04
N TYR A 24 -6.60 13.72 -7.77
CA TYR A 24 -7.93 13.38 -7.28
C TYR A 24 -8.72 14.56 -6.69
N ASN A 25 -8.21 15.79 -6.85
CA ASN A 25 -8.80 17.02 -6.27
C ASN A 25 -8.98 16.96 -4.74
N LEU A 26 -8.03 16.34 -4.03
CA LEU A 26 -7.99 16.30 -2.57
C LEU A 26 -6.95 17.30 -2.05
N GLU A 27 -7.31 18.03 -1.00
CA GLU A 27 -6.35 18.83 -0.25
C GLU A 27 -5.34 17.92 0.49
N GLN A 28 -4.24 18.52 0.98
CA GLN A 28 -3.18 17.75 1.62
C GLN A 28 -3.69 16.94 2.84
N ASP A 29 -4.49 17.57 3.70
CA ASP A 29 -5.05 16.91 4.90
C ASP A 29 -6.07 15.83 4.53
N GLU A 30 -6.80 16.00 3.43
CA GLU A 30 -7.75 15.03 2.90
C GLU A 30 -7.04 13.81 2.32
N SER A 31 -5.95 14.03 1.58
CA SER A 31 -5.08 13.00 1.04
C SER A 31 -4.43 12.18 2.15
N ASP A 32 -3.83 12.82 3.17
CA ASP A 32 -3.26 12.15 4.34
C ASP A 32 -4.31 11.30 5.06
N LYS A 33 -5.52 11.85 5.28
CA LYS A 33 -6.64 11.11 5.88
C LYS A 33 -6.97 9.85 5.07
N VAL A 34 -7.06 9.94 3.75
CA VAL A 34 -7.35 8.78 2.87
C VAL A 34 -6.27 7.71 2.99
N PHE A 35 -4.99 8.09 2.90
CA PHE A 35 -3.89 7.14 3.00
C PHE A 35 -3.83 6.45 4.37
N ARG A 36 -4.13 7.16 5.46
CA ARG A 36 -4.20 6.58 6.81
C ARG A 36 -5.31 5.53 6.98
N TYR A 37 -6.30 5.49 6.10
CA TYR A 37 -7.31 4.43 6.09
C TYR A 37 -6.99 3.31 5.08
N PHE A 38 -6.41 3.62 3.92
CA PHE A 38 -6.04 2.58 2.94
C PHE A 38 -4.83 1.76 3.38
N LEU A 39 -3.74 2.43 3.78
CA LEU A 39 -2.44 1.78 3.98
C LEU A 39 -2.49 0.68 5.06
N PRO A 40 -3.14 0.87 6.22
CA PRO A 40 -3.22 -0.21 7.21
C PRO A 40 -3.91 -1.47 6.67
N LEU A 41 -4.93 -1.33 5.82
CA LEU A 41 -5.63 -2.46 5.20
C LEU A 41 -4.75 -3.19 4.19
N LEU A 42 -4.01 -2.45 3.36
CA LEU A 42 -3.09 -3.02 2.38
C LEU A 42 -1.89 -3.68 3.06
N ILE A 43 -1.30 -3.03 4.06
CA ILE A 43 -0.21 -3.57 4.88
C ILE A 43 -0.67 -4.85 5.56
N HIS A 44 -1.86 -4.88 6.15
CA HIS A 44 -2.39 -6.08 6.77
C HIS A 44 -2.53 -7.23 5.77
N GLY A 45 -3.15 -6.99 4.60
CA GLY A 45 -3.28 -8.02 3.57
C GLY A 45 -1.93 -8.55 3.08
N LEU A 46 -0.96 -7.65 2.88
CA LEU A 46 0.39 -8.01 2.49
C LEU A 46 1.08 -8.88 3.56
N ARG A 47 1.03 -8.45 4.83
CA ARG A 47 1.58 -9.20 5.98
C ARG A 47 0.95 -10.58 6.07
N HIS A 48 -0.38 -10.65 6.02
CA HIS A 48 -1.14 -11.91 6.09
C HIS A 48 -0.70 -12.89 5.00
N ASN A 49 -0.60 -12.44 3.75
CA ASN A 49 -0.17 -13.31 2.66
C ASN A 49 1.30 -13.75 2.79
N CYS A 50 2.19 -12.83 3.21
CA CYS A 50 3.61 -13.10 3.41
C CYS A 50 3.92 -14.04 4.59
N GLN A 51 2.93 -14.46 5.38
CA GLN A 51 3.10 -15.55 6.34
C GLN A 51 3.30 -16.90 5.63
N LEU A 52 2.81 -17.03 4.40
CA LEU A 52 3.01 -18.21 3.55
C LEU A 52 4.33 -18.08 2.78
N GLN A 53 5.17 -19.11 2.83
CA GLN A 53 6.51 -19.08 2.23
C GLN A 53 6.50 -18.76 0.73
N ASP A 54 5.60 -19.39 -0.04
CA ASP A 54 5.53 -19.19 -1.48
C ASP A 54 5.09 -17.77 -1.87
N GLU A 55 4.17 -17.19 -1.08
CA GLU A 55 3.69 -15.82 -1.26
C GLU A 55 4.77 -14.79 -0.88
N PHE A 56 5.52 -15.05 0.20
CA PHE A 56 6.67 -14.23 0.57
C PHE A 56 7.72 -14.21 -0.54
N GLU A 57 8.06 -15.36 -1.13
CA GLU A 57 9.02 -15.44 -2.24
C GLU A 57 8.46 -14.83 -3.54
N ALA A 58 7.14 -14.85 -3.75
CA ALA A 58 6.50 -14.12 -4.84
C ALA A 58 6.62 -12.59 -4.67
N VAL A 59 6.34 -12.08 -3.47
CA VAL A 59 6.50 -10.66 -3.12
C VAL A 59 7.95 -10.23 -3.21
N MET A 60 8.90 -11.03 -2.69
CA MET A 60 10.34 -10.76 -2.84
C MET A 60 10.74 -10.59 -4.31
N ARG A 61 10.26 -11.47 -5.19
CA ARG A 61 10.55 -11.35 -6.64
C ARG A 61 9.94 -10.09 -7.24
N ALA A 62 8.68 -9.77 -6.91
CA ALA A 62 8.02 -8.57 -7.42
C ALA A 62 8.69 -7.27 -6.93
N LEU A 63 9.19 -7.26 -5.70
CA LEU A 63 9.90 -6.11 -5.13
C LEU A 63 11.29 -5.92 -5.74
N LEU A 64 11.91 -7.02 -6.18
CA LEU A 64 13.21 -7.04 -6.83
C LEU A 64 13.15 -6.87 -8.34
N ASP A 65 11.96 -7.00 -8.92
CA ASP A 65 11.73 -6.72 -10.34
C ASP A 65 11.79 -5.20 -10.56
N ASP A 66 12.51 -4.78 -11.59
CA ASP A 66 12.77 -3.37 -11.84
C ASP A 66 11.46 -2.65 -12.23
N GLY A 67 11.19 -1.51 -11.61
CA GLY A 67 10.17 -0.55 -12.07
C GLY A 67 9.02 -0.27 -11.12
N ASN A 68 8.98 -0.83 -9.90
CA ASN A 68 8.01 -0.38 -8.89
C ASN A 68 8.49 0.88 -8.17
N GLU A 69 9.79 0.97 -7.92
CA GLU A 69 10.50 2.12 -7.34
C GLU A 69 10.33 3.40 -8.18
N GLN A 70 10.13 3.25 -9.50
CA GLN A 70 9.99 4.37 -10.43
C GLN A 70 8.81 5.28 -10.06
N TYR A 71 7.76 4.75 -9.43
CA TYR A 71 6.59 5.53 -9.00
C TYR A 71 6.91 6.46 -7.83
N ILE A 72 7.99 6.19 -7.11
CA ILE A 72 8.52 7.08 -6.07
C ILE A 72 9.47 8.13 -6.68
N GLU A 73 10.24 7.74 -7.69
CA GLU A 73 11.22 8.63 -8.35
C GLU A 73 10.58 9.58 -9.37
N ARG A 74 9.48 9.17 -9.99
CA ARG A 74 8.75 9.90 -11.03
C ARG A 74 7.27 9.97 -10.65
N PRO A 75 6.88 10.86 -9.70
CA PRO A 75 5.52 10.94 -9.18
C PRO A 75 4.43 11.04 -10.24
N ALA A 76 4.69 11.74 -11.35
CA ALA A 76 3.75 11.92 -12.46
C ALA A 76 3.29 10.59 -13.10
N GLU A 77 4.08 9.52 -12.96
CA GLU A 77 3.75 8.22 -13.57
C GLU A 77 2.78 7.40 -12.73
N ILE A 78 2.62 7.69 -11.43
CA ILE A 78 1.88 6.81 -10.50
C ILE A 78 0.36 6.78 -10.77
N THR A 79 -0.16 7.77 -11.50
CA THR A 79 -1.57 7.90 -11.89
C THR A 79 -1.81 7.56 -13.36
N GLU A 80 -0.78 7.19 -14.13
CA GLU A 80 -0.94 6.73 -15.51
C GLU A 80 -1.62 5.37 -15.59
N GLU A 81 -2.23 5.05 -16.75
CA GLU A 81 -2.94 3.80 -16.99
C GLU A 81 -2.09 2.57 -16.69
N LYS A 82 -0.81 2.59 -17.13
CA LYS A 82 0.14 1.50 -16.86
C LYS A 82 0.37 1.30 -15.36
N ALA A 83 0.48 2.38 -14.60
CA ALA A 83 0.61 2.30 -13.14
C ALA A 83 -0.67 1.75 -12.53
N ILE A 84 -1.84 2.22 -12.95
CA ILE A 84 -3.13 1.72 -12.45
C ILE A 84 -3.26 0.20 -12.68
N ASP A 85 -2.86 -0.32 -13.84
CA ASP A 85 -2.84 -1.75 -14.14
C ASP A 85 -1.86 -2.54 -13.26
N ASN A 86 -0.66 -1.98 -13.01
CA ASN A 86 0.29 -2.54 -12.06
C ASN A 86 -0.30 -2.60 -10.65
N GLY A 87 -0.92 -1.51 -10.19
CA GLY A 87 -1.58 -1.42 -8.90
C GLY A 87 -2.70 -2.44 -8.76
N ASN A 88 -3.51 -2.65 -9.80
CA ASN A 88 -4.53 -3.69 -9.82
C ASN A 88 -3.94 -5.10 -9.71
N SER A 89 -2.77 -5.34 -10.32
CA SER A 89 -2.05 -6.62 -10.21
C SER A 89 -1.53 -6.83 -8.78
N ILE A 90 -0.95 -5.79 -8.16
CA ILE A 90 -0.53 -5.80 -6.75
C ILE A 90 -1.73 -6.09 -5.83
N LEU A 91 -2.88 -5.45 -6.05
CA LEU A 91 -4.10 -5.73 -5.30
C LEU A 91 -4.58 -7.18 -5.46
N GLY A 92 -4.33 -7.80 -6.62
CA GLY A 92 -4.57 -9.23 -6.84
C GLY A 92 -3.73 -10.13 -5.92
N HIS A 93 -2.52 -9.69 -5.54
CA HIS A 93 -1.69 -10.40 -4.56
C HIS A 93 -2.10 -10.09 -3.12
N ILE A 94 -2.38 -8.82 -2.81
CA ILE A 94 -2.70 -8.34 -1.45
C ILE A 94 -4.14 -8.70 -1.05
N ILE A 95 -5.12 -8.21 -1.80
CA ILE A 95 -6.56 -8.30 -1.49
C ILE A 95 -7.22 -9.54 -2.12
N LYS A 96 -6.57 -10.18 -3.10
CA LYS A 96 -7.00 -11.38 -3.83
C LYS A 96 -8.17 -11.20 -4.81
N THR A 97 -9.20 -10.44 -4.45
CA THR A 97 -10.40 -10.31 -5.31
C THR A 97 -10.85 -8.87 -5.49
N LYS A 98 -11.43 -8.58 -6.66
CA LYS A 98 -12.01 -7.26 -6.97
C LYS A 98 -13.16 -6.89 -6.04
N ASP A 99 -13.91 -7.86 -5.53
CA ASP A 99 -15.01 -7.61 -4.60
C ASP A 99 -14.49 -7.14 -3.24
N LYS A 100 -13.47 -7.80 -2.70
CA LYS A 100 -12.76 -7.34 -1.50
C LYS A 100 -12.11 -5.96 -1.72
N SER A 101 -11.55 -5.67 -2.89
CA SER A 101 -11.03 -4.32 -3.20
C SER A 101 -12.12 -3.25 -3.19
N ARG A 102 -13.32 -3.57 -3.69
CA ARG A 102 -14.48 -2.67 -3.62
C ARG A 102 -14.95 -2.45 -2.18
N GLU A 103 -14.84 -3.46 -1.32
CA GLU A 103 -15.14 -3.34 0.11
C GLU A 103 -14.15 -2.43 0.83
N VAL A 104 -12.85 -2.54 0.52
CA VAL A 104 -11.82 -1.62 1.00
C VAL A 104 -12.16 -0.18 0.59
N ALA A 105 -12.49 0.06 -0.68
CA ALA A 105 -12.90 1.40 -1.13
C ALA A 105 -14.15 1.92 -0.40
N ARG A 106 -15.19 1.08 -0.23
CA ARG A 106 -16.41 1.42 0.52
C ARG A 106 -16.13 1.76 1.98
N TYR A 107 -15.22 1.02 2.62
CA TYR A 107 -14.80 1.31 3.98
C TYR A 107 -14.21 2.71 4.10
N VAL A 108 -13.25 3.02 3.23
CA VAL A 108 -12.59 4.32 3.26
C VAL A 108 -13.59 5.43 2.99
N THR A 109 -14.49 5.28 2.00
CA THR A 109 -15.62 6.21 1.80
C THR A 109 -16.43 6.44 3.09
N ASN A 110 -16.80 5.39 3.81
CA ASN A 110 -17.57 5.51 5.05
C ASN A 110 -16.80 6.22 6.17
N LYS A 111 -15.47 6.14 6.17
CA LYS A 111 -14.60 6.77 7.18
C LYS A 111 -14.21 8.20 6.84
N THR A 112 -14.07 8.50 5.56
CA THR A 112 -13.54 9.78 5.09
C THR A 112 -14.64 10.74 4.67
N GLY A 113 -15.75 10.23 4.14
CA GLY A 113 -16.82 10.99 3.50
C GLY A 113 -16.60 11.22 1.99
N PHE A 114 -15.49 10.73 1.42
CA PHE A 114 -15.18 10.93 0.00
C PHE A 114 -15.91 9.95 -0.93
N ASP A 115 -16.13 10.38 -2.16
CA ASP A 115 -16.86 9.61 -3.18
C ASP A 115 -16.25 8.22 -3.41
N LEU A 116 -17.13 7.22 -3.55
CA LEU A 116 -16.72 5.83 -3.76
C LEU A 116 -15.99 5.62 -5.08
N GLY A 117 -16.36 6.35 -6.13
CA GLY A 117 -15.66 6.33 -7.42
C GLY A 117 -14.21 6.76 -7.26
N VAL A 118 -13.98 7.87 -6.55
CA VAL A 118 -12.63 8.37 -6.24
C VAL A 118 -11.84 7.35 -5.42
N MET A 119 -12.42 6.81 -4.33
CA MET A 119 -11.74 5.80 -3.51
C MET A 119 -11.38 4.52 -4.29
N LYS A 120 -12.23 4.10 -5.24
CA LYS A 120 -11.91 2.96 -6.11
C LYS A 120 -10.75 3.24 -7.05
N GLN A 121 -10.60 4.48 -7.54
CA GLN A 121 -9.49 4.86 -8.42
C GLN A 121 -8.18 5.05 -7.63
N MET A 122 -8.27 5.58 -6.41
CA MET A 122 -7.11 5.77 -5.54
C MET A 122 -6.54 4.46 -5.00
N LEU A 123 -7.35 3.41 -4.83
CA LEU A 123 -6.90 2.15 -4.24
C LEU A 123 -5.71 1.50 -4.99
N PRO A 124 -5.73 1.29 -6.33
CA PRO A 124 -4.57 0.75 -7.05
C PRO A 124 -3.35 1.68 -7.02
N VAL A 125 -3.56 3.00 -7.06
CA VAL A 125 -2.48 3.98 -6.93
C VAL A 125 -1.82 3.89 -5.55
N THR A 126 -2.62 3.69 -4.49
CA THR A 126 -2.11 3.49 -3.12
C THR A 126 -1.34 2.17 -2.99
N ALA A 127 -1.74 1.14 -3.75
CA ALA A 127 -1.00 -0.13 -3.80
C ALA A 127 0.38 0.04 -4.45
N ASN A 128 0.47 0.82 -5.54
CA ASN A 128 1.77 1.19 -6.13
C ASN A 128 2.62 2.02 -5.18
N LEU A 129 2.03 2.98 -4.46
CA LEU A 129 2.76 3.77 -3.48
C LEU A 129 3.41 2.86 -2.43
N LEU A 130 2.62 1.95 -1.83
CA LEU A 130 3.14 0.97 -0.86
C LEU A 130 4.25 0.09 -1.46
N MET A 131 4.03 -0.47 -2.65
CA MET A 131 4.98 -1.37 -3.30
C MET A 131 6.25 -0.64 -3.75
N GLY A 132 6.11 0.56 -4.30
CA GLY A 132 7.22 1.40 -4.74
C GLY A 132 8.10 1.85 -3.57
N THR A 133 7.50 2.22 -2.44
CA THR A 133 8.26 2.50 -1.21
C THR A 133 9.04 1.25 -0.74
N LEU A 134 8.39 0.08 -0.72
CA LEU A 134 9.07 -1.17 -0.33
C LEU A 134 10.17 -1.58 -1.31
N SER A 135 9.94 -1.43 -2.62
CA SER A 135 10.94 -1.71 -3.68
C SER A 135 12.13 -0.78 -3.57
N LYS A 136 11.91 0.50 -3.30
CA LYS A 136 12.99 1.45 -3.08
C LYS A 136 13.79 1.10 -1.83
N ASP A 137 13.12 0.92 -0.69
CA ASP A 137 13.80 0.59 0.56
C ASP A 137 14.57 -0.73 0.45
N ILE A 138 14.00 -1.79 -0.13
CA ILE A 138 14.67 -3.09 -0.23
C ILE A 138 15.92 -3.04 -1.13
N GLN A 139 15.93 -2.18 -2.16
CA GLN A 139 17.10 -2.00 -3.02
C GLN A 139 18.27 -1.34 -2.28
N GLU A 140 17.99 -0.53 -1.26
CA GLU A 140 18.98 0.15 -0.42
C GLU A 140 19.60 -0.75 0.67
N HIS A 141 19.11 -1.98 0.85
CA HIS A 141 19.55 -2.89 1.92
C HIS A 141 20.29 -4.13 1.39
N ASP A 142 21.42 -4.47 2.01
CA ASP A 142 22.22 -5.66 1.65
C ASP A 142 21.46 -6.97 1.91
N ASP A 143 20.87 -7.12 3.11
CA ASP A 143 20.06 -8.28 3.48
C ASP A 143 18.58 -8.00 3.23
N LYS A 144 18.21 -8.06 1.95
CA LYS A 144 16.86 -7.80 1.43
C LYS A 144 15.77 -8.64 2.10
N ARG A 145 16.06 -9.93 2.33
CA ARG A 145 15.12 -10.86 2.96
C ARG A 145 14.89 -10.50 4.43
N ARG A 146 15.95 -10.26 5.20
CA ARG A 146 15.83 -9.81 6.60
C ARG A 146 15.11 -8.47 6.68
N PHE A 147 15.46 -7.53 5.81
CA PHE A 147 14.77 -6.24 5.74
C PHE A 147 13.27 -6.44 5.53
N LEU A 148 12.86 -7.23 4.54
CA LEU A 148 11.45 -7.43 4.25
C LEU A 148 10.70 -8.10 5.40
N ARG A 149 11.30 -9.12 6.05
CA ARG A 149 10.69 -9.75 7.22
C ARG A 149 10.46 -8.77 8.36
N ASN A 150 11.44 -7.91 8.60
CA ASN A 150 11.41 -6.93 9.67
C ASN A 150 10.42 -5.78 9.39
N VAL A 151 10.39 -5.25 8.17
CA VAL A 151 9.47 -4.14 7.81
C VAL A 151 8.02 -4.60 7.76
N LEU A 152 7.78 -5.86 7.38
CA LEU A 152 6.48 -6.50 7.43
C LEU A 152 6.14 -7.07 8.82
N ASP A 153 7.03 -6.97 9.81
CA ASP A 153 6.80 -7.48 11.17
C ASP A 153 6.32 -8.96 11.16
N LEU A 154 6.99 -9.80 10.34
CA LEU A 154 6.66 -11.23 10.20
C LEU A 154 7.22 -12.08 11.35
N ASP A 155 8.01 -11.50 12.22
CA ASP A 155 8.52 -12.07 13.47
C ASP A 155 7.55 -11.93 14.65
N ASN A 156 6.39 -11.28 14.43
CA ASN A 156 5.23 -11.31 15.32
C ASN A 156 5.44 -10.53 16.64
N ASP A 157 6.18 -9.42 16.59
CA ASP A 157 6.58 -8.66 17.77
C ASP A 157 5.66 -7.46 18.10
N ASN A 158 4.65 -7.14 17.27
CA ASN A 158 3.63 -6.15 17.65
C ASN A 158 2.27 -6.32 16.95
N VAL A 159 1.30 -6.91 17.66
CA VAL A 159 -0.12 -6.88 17.25
C VAL A 159 -0.80 -5.71 17.94
N ALA A 160 -0.79 -4.54 17.32
CA ALA A 160 -1.65 -3.43 17.70
C ALA A 160 -2.38 -2.88 16.46
N LEU A 161 -3.50 -3.51 16.12
CA LEU A 161 -4.52 -2.95 15.21
C LEU A 161 -5.89 -3.02 15.91
N ASP A 162 -6.02 -2.35 17.06
CA ASP A 162 -7.18 -2.49 17.96
C ASP A 162 -8.48 -1.95 17.32
N ASP A 163 -8.43 -0.84 16.58
CA ASP A 163 -9.63 -0.14 16.09
C ASP A 163 -10.11 -0.54 14.67
N ALA A 164 -9.29 -1.23 13.88
CA ALA A 164 -9.65 -1.73 12.54
C ALA A 164 -9.84 -3.25 12.50
N SER A 165 -9.51 -3.96 13.58
CA SER A 165 -9.54 -5.43 13.72
C SER A 165 -10.84 -6.06 13.19
N GLY A 166 -11.99 -5.57 13.66
CA GLY A 166 -13.29 -6.14 13.29
C GLY A 166 -13.68 -5.97 11.82
N MET A 167 -13.09 -5.00 11.11
CA MET A 167 -13.27 -4.80 9.67
C MET A 167 -12.23 -5.59 8.87
N ILE A 168 -10.97 -5.55 9.32
CA ILE A 168 -9.85 -6.27 8.72
C ILE A 168 -10.17 -7.77 8.63
N VAL A 169 -10.70 -8.36 9.72
CA VAL A 169 -11.14 -9.77 9.76
C VAL A 169 -12.29 -10.08 8.80
N LYS A 170 -13.10 -9.08 8.39
CA LYS A 170 -14.18 -9.29 7.42
C LYS A 170 -13.69 -9.22 5.98
N ILE A 171 -12.66 -8.42 5.72
CA ILE A 171 -12.08 -8.25 4.38
C ILE A 171 -11.10 -9.38 4.08
N PHE A 172 -10.29 -9.80 5.04
CA PHE A 172 -9.25 -10.82 4.87
C PHE A 172 -9.68 -12.13 5.52
#